data_AF-A0A3N5SS08-F1
#
_entry.id   AF-A0A3N5SS08-F1
#
_cell.length_a   1.000
_cell.length_b   1.000
_cell.length_c   1.000
_cell.angle_alpha   90.00
_cell.angle_beta   90.00
_cell.angle_gamma   90.00
#
_symmetry.space_group_name_H-M   'P 1'
#
loop_
_entity.id
_entity.type
_entity.pdbx_description
1 polymer ?
#
loop_
_entity_poly.entity_id
_entity_poly.type
_entity_poly.pdbx_seq_one_letter_code
_entity_poly.pdbx_strand_id
1 'polypeptide(L)'
;MTFNEICQKAVEKWGVEAQLDQATEEAAELIQAINKFKRYNSPWPLIEEMVDVEIMIGQLKAIVREATGRSNNRTYNRIREQKLKRVEEKLR
;
A
#
# COMPACT_ATOMS: atom_id res chain seq x y z
N MET A 1 -1.84 -18.39 -7.74
CA MET A 1 -2.32 -17.03 -7.98
C MET A 1 -1.17 -16.07 -7.72
N THR A 2 -0.99 -15.04 -8.55
CA THR A 2 -0.01 -13.97 -8.34
C THR A 2 -0.50 -12.99 -7.27
N PHE A 3 0.40 -12.16 -6.72
CA PHE A 3 0.04 -11.10 -5.76
C PHE A 3 -1.08 -10.21 -6.28
N ASN A 4 -0.99 -9.78 -7.55
CA ASN A 4 -2.02 -8.94 -8.18
C ASN A 4 -3.36 -9.67 -8.35
N GLU A 5 -3.34 -10.98 -8.63
CA GLU A 5 -4.56 -11.79 -8.71
C GLU A 5 -5.23 -11.94 -7.35
N ILE A 6 -4.46 -12.09 -6.27
CA ILE A 6 -4.98 -12.13 -4.89
C ILE A 6 -5.65 -10.79 -4.56
N CYS A 7 -4.95 -9.68 -4.80
CA CYS A 7 -5.49 -8.33 -4.52
C CYS A 7 -6.76 -8.04 -5.32
N GLN A 8 -6.80 -8.44 -6.60
CA GLN A 8 -7.98 -8.27 -7.44
C GLN A 8 -9.17 -9.10 -6.89
N LYS A 9 -8.95 -10.37 -6.54
CA LYS A 9 -10.01 -11.22 -5.99
C LYS A 9 -10.51 -10.73 -4.63
N ALA A 10 -9.65 -10.14 -3.82
CA ALA A 10 -10.04 -9.55 -2.54
C ALA A 10 -11.05 -8.40 -2.74
N VAL A 11 -10.75 -7.47 -3.65
CA VAL A 11 -11.66 -6.37 -4.02
C VAL A 11 -12.97 -6.91 -4.59
N GLU A 12 -12.93 -7.92 -5.47
CA GLU A 12 -14.13 -8.55 -6.03
C GLU A 12 -14.98 -9.27 -4.98
N LYS A 13 -14.35 -9.87 -3.96
CA LYS A 13 -15.01 -10.64 -2.91
C LYS A 13 -15.71 -9.75 -1.88
N TRP A 14 -15.05 -8.67 -1.46
CA TRP A 14 -15.46 -7.87 -0.31
C TRP A 14 -15.95 -6.46 -0.67
N GLY A 15 -15.71 -6.02 -1.91
CA GLY A 15 -16.15 -4.72 -2.40
C GLY A 15 -15.17 -3.58 -2.12
N VAL A 16 -15.28 -2.52 -2.91
CA VAL A 16 -14.38 -1.36 -2.90
C VAL A 16 -14.37 -0.66 -1.55
N GLU A 17 -15.54 -0.29 -1.01
CA GLU A 17 -15.64 0.46 0.26
C GLU A 17 -14.98 -0.28 1.42
N ALA A 18 -15.27 -1.58 1.58
CA ALA A 18 -14.66 -2.40 2.63
C ALA A 18 -13.13 -2.47 2.52
N GLN A 19 -12.58 -2.48 1.30
CA GLN A 19 -11.11 -2.48 1.12
C GLN A 19 -10.49 -1.09 1.30
N LEU A 20 -11.24 0.00 1.08
CA LEU A 20 -10.79 1.36 1.44
C LEU A 20 -10.74 1.54 2.96
N ASP A 21 -11.74 1.02 3.67
CA ASP A 21 -11.77 1.01 5.13
C ASP A 21 -10.63 0.16 5.70
N GLN A 22 -10.44 -1.07 5.19
CA GLN A 22 -9.31 -1.92 5.60
C GLN A 22 -7.97 -1.23 5.35
N ALA A 23 -7.77 -0.59 4.19
CA ALA A 23 -6.52 0.11 3.90
C ALA A 23 -6.25 1.27 4.86
N THR A 24 -7.31 1.87 5.41
CA THR A 24 -7.21 2.91 6.43
C THR A 24 -6.83 2.33 7.79
N GLU A 25 -7.39 1.18 8.15
CA GLU A 25 -7.07 0.44 9.38
C GLU A 25 -5.59 0.00 9.40
N GLU A 26 -5.13 -0.70 8.37
CA GLU A 26 -3.72 -1.17 8.29
C GLU A 26 -2.72 0.01 8.32
N ALA A 27 -3.09 1.15 7.70
CA ALA A 27 -2.25 2.35 7.76
C ALA A 27 -2.18 2.92 9.18
N ALA A 28 -3.27 2.86 9.96
CA ALA A 28 -3.28 3.27 11.35
C ALA A 28 -2.47 2.31 12.24
N GLU A 29 -2.52 1.01 11.97
CA GLU A 29 -1.72 -0.01 12.68
C GLU A 29 -0.23 0.16 12.41
N LEU A 30 0.17 0.42 11.15
CA LEU A 30 1.54 0.75 10.80
C LEU A 30 2.05 2.01 11.54
N ILE A 31 1.22 3.05 11.68
CA ILE A 31 1.58 4.23 12.48
C ILE A 31 1.87 3.84 13.94
N GLN A 32 1.05 2.98 14.53
CA GLN A 32 1.27 2.48 15.89
C GLN A 32 2.55 1.63 15.98
N ALA A 33 2.79 0.74 15.02
CA ALA A 33 3.97 -0.12 14.99
C ALA A 33 5.26 0.70 14.83
N ILE A 34 5.27 1.75 14.01
CA ILE A 34 6.40 2.70 13.91
C ILE A 34 6.68 3.33 15.29
N ASN A 35 5.66 3.77 16.02
CA ASN A 35 5.85 4.35 17.35
C ASN A 35 6.37 3.32 18.37
N LYS A 36 5.88 2.07 18.32
CA LYS A 36 6.40 0.97 19.14
C LYS A 36 7.86 0.67 18.81
N PHE A 37 8.23 0.62 17.53
CA PHE A 37 9.61 0.43 17.09
C PHE A 37 10.52 1.55 17.61
N LYS A 38 10.11 2.81 17.48
CA LYS A 38 10.88 3.95 18.01
C LYS A 38 11.10 3.90 19.52
N ARG A 39 10.12 3.40 20.28
CA ARG A 39 10.16 3.38 21.75
C ARG A 39 10.88 2.16 22.31
N TYR A 40 10.71 1.01 21.67
CA TYR A 40 11.12 -0.29 22.23
C TYR A 40 12.05 -1.08 21.32
N ASN A 41 12.39 -0.56 20.12
CA ASN A 41 13.20 -1.22 19.10
C ASN A 41 12.72 -2.64 18.77
N SER A 42 11.40 -2.86 18.78
CA SER A 42 10.78 -4.15 18.46
C SER A 42 10.42 -4.21 16.97
N PRO A 43 11.17 -4.95 16.14
CA PRO A 43 11.01 -4.92 14.69
C PRO A 43 9.83 -5.75 14.18
N TRP A 44 9.40 -6.76 14.95
CA TRP A 44 8.40 -7.72 14.47
C TRP A 44 7.05 -7.08 14.14
N PRO A 45 6.43 -6.28 15.02
CA PRO A 45 5.19 -5.59 14.66
C PRO A 45 5.39 -4.65 13.48
N LEU A 46 6.54 -3.99 13.37
CA LEU A 46 6.80 -3.10 12.24
C LEU A 46 6.81 -3.86 10.90
N ILE A 47 7.41 -5.05 10.86
CA ILE A 47 7.46 -5.87 9.64
C ILE A 47 6.05 -6.35 9.26
N GLU A 48 5.27 -6.80 10.24
CA GLU A 48 3.89 -7.29 10.04
C GLU A 48 3.03 -6.20 9.39
N GLU A 49 2.89 -5.04 10.06
CA GLU A 49 2.06 -3.96 9.53
C GLU A 49 2.58 -3.38 8.20
N MET A 50 3.90 -3.46 7.94
CA MET A 50 4.45 -3.08 6.64
C MET A 50 3.97 -3.98 5.51
N VAL A 51 3.88 -5.29 5.77
CA VAL A 51 3.39 -6.28 4.81
C VAL A 51 1.89 -6.10 4.60
N ASP A 52 1.12 -5.86 5.68
CA ASP A 52 -0.33 -5.66 5.56
C ASP A 52 -0.66 -4.39 4.77
N VAL A 53 0.04 -3.28 5.03
CA VAL A 53 -0.07 -2.07 4.20
C VAL A 53 0.39 -2.30 2.77
N GLU A 54 1.44 -3.10 2.52
CA GLU A 54 1.87 -3.45 1.15
C GLU A 54 0.77 -4.19 0.38
N ILE A 55 0.12 -5.15 1.03
CA ILE A 55 -1.04 -5.88 0.47
C ILE A 55 -2.16 -4.90 0.16
N MET A 56 -2.51 -4.01 1.10
CA MET A 56 -3.58 -3.03 0.89
C MET A 56 -3.26 -2.04 -0.23
N ILE A 57 -2.00 -1.60 -0.38
CA ILE A 57 -1.58 -0.80 -1.55
C ILE A 57 -1.78 -1.60 -2.85
N GLY A 58 -1.56 -2.91 -2.83
CA GLY A 58 -1.88 -3.83 -3.93
C GLY A 58 -3.37 -3.81 -4.30
N GLN A 59 -4.24 -3.88 -3.30
CA GLN A 59 -5.69 -3.81 -3.48
C GLN A 59 -6.16 -2.43 -3.99
N LEU A 60 -5.61 -1.33 -3.44
CA LEU A 60 -5.88 0.02 -3.93
C LEU A 60 -5.49 0.20 -5.40
N LYS A 61 -4.37 -0.39 -5.84
CA LYS A 61 -3.99 -0.40 -7.27
C LYS A 61 -5.00 -1.16 -8.13
N ALA A 62 -5.59 -2.25 -7.61
CA ALA A 62 -6.65 -2.98 -8.29
C ALA A 62 -7.91 -2.12 -8.46
N ILE A 63 -8.36 -1.46 -7.38
CA ILE A 63 -9.50 -0.52 -7.41
C ILE A 63 -9.27 0.59 -8.44
N VAL A 64 -8.11 1.26 -8.42
CA VAL A 64 -7.81 2.35 -9.37
C VAL A 64 -7.75 1.82 -10.81
N ARG A 65 -7.24 0.59 -11.03
CA ARG A 65 -7.20 -0.04 -12.36
C ARG A 65 -8.61 -0.27 -12.90
N GLU A 66 -9.52 -0.72 -12.06
CA GLU A 66 -10.93 -0.93 -12.44
C GLU A 66 -11.61 0.40 -12.75
N ALA A 67 -11.43 1.41 -11.90
CA ALA A 67 -12.04 2.74 -12.08
C ALA A 67 -11.52 3.53 -13.30
N THR A 68 -10.27 3.31 -13.73
CA THR A 68 -9.60 4.16 -14.74
C THR A 68 -9.10 3.40 -15.99
N GLY A 69 -9.20 2.07 -16.01
CA GLY A 69 -8.72 1.22 -17.10
C GLY A 69 -7.19 1.07 -17.18
N ARG A 70 -6.69 0.52 -18.30
CA ARG A 70 -5.29 0.09 -18.49
C ARG A 70 -4.24 1.22 -18.45
N SER A 71 -4.63 2.50 -18.53
CA SER A 71 -3.69 3.65 -18.51
C SER A 71 -3.04 3.92 -17.14
N ASN A 72 -3.54 3.28 -16.07
CA ASN A 72 -3.12 3.51 -14.69
C ASN A 72 -1.64 3.19 -14.42
N ASN A 73 -1.13 2.00 -14.78
CA ASN A 73 0.21 1.57 -14.35
C ASN A 73 1.32 2.53 -14.80
N ARG A 74 1.19 3.13 -16.00
CA ARG A 74 2.12 4.16 -16.48
C ARG A 74 2.05 5.43 -15.63
N THR A 75 0.85 5.87 -15.26
CA THR A 75 0.65 7.05 -14.41
C THR A 75 1.18 6.82 -13.00
N TYR A 76 0.89 5.66 -12.39
CA TYR A 76 1.43 5.28 -11.08
C TYR A 76 2.96 5.27 -11.09
N ASN A 77 3.58 4.59 -12.06
CA ASN A 77 5.05 4.48 -12.15
C ASN A 77 5.69 5.85 -12.37
N ARG A 78 5.13 6.68 -13.27
CA ARG A 78 5.61 8.05 -13.50
C ARG A 78 5.59 8.90 -12.23
N ILE A 79 4.49 8.87 -11.48
CA ILE A 79 4.38 9.60 -10.21
C ILE A 79 5.38 9.05 -9.17
N ARG A 80 5.51 7.72 -9.09
CA ARG A 80 6.46 7.06 -8.18
C ARG A 80 7.90 7.48 -8.47
N GLU A 81 8.32 7.44 -9.73
CA GLU A 81 9.67 7.88 -10.16
C GLU A 81 9.93 9.34 -9.83
N GLN A 82 8.97 10.23 -10.11
CA GLN A 82 9.07 11.64 -9.76
C GLN A 82 9.23 11.86 -8.24
N LYS A 83 8.47 11.11 -7.42
CA LYS A 83 8.57 11.20 -5.95
C LYS A 83 9.91 10.64 -5.45
N LEU A 84 10.39 9.53 -6.01
CA LEU A 84 11.69 8.95 -5.65
C LEU A 84 12.85 9.89 -6.00
N LYS A 85 12.82 10.52 -7.18
CA LYS A 85 13.83 11.51 -7.57
C LYS A 85 13.91 12.66 -6.57
N ARG A 86 12.77 13.16 -6.06
CA ARG A 86 12.75 14.20 -5.01
C ARG A 86 13.35 13.73 -3.68
N VAL A 87 13.25 12.45 -3.36
CA VAL A 87 13.90 11.88 -2.17
C VAL A 87 15.40 11.78 -2.42
N GLU A 88 15.81 11.28 -3.58
CA GLU A 88 17.21 11.20 -3.99
C GLU A 88 17.90 12.58 -3.97
N GLU A 89 17.23 13.62 -4.47
CA GLU A 89 17.72 15.00 -4.44
C GLU A 89 17.95 15.53 -3.02
N LYS A 90 17.20 15.05 -2.01
CA LYS A 90 17.38 15.43 -0.60
C LYS A 90 18.53 14.68 0.09
N LEU A 91 19.02 13.60 -0.51
CA LEU A 91 20.13 12.81 0.02
C LEU A 91 21.50 13.32 -0.47
N ARG A 92 21.52 14.25 -1.43
CA ARG A 92 22.71 14.92 -1.96
C ARG A 92 23.00 16.19 -1.18
#